data_AF-A0A1M6NW38-F1
#
_entry.id   AF-A0A1M6NW38-F1
#
_cell.length_a   1.000
_cell.length_b   1.000
_cell.length_c   1.000
_cell.angle_alpha   90.00
_cell.angle_beta   90.00
_cell.angle_gamma   90.00
#
_symmetry.space_group_name_H-M   'P 1'
#
loop_
_entity.id
_entity.type
_entity.pdbx_description
1 polymer ?
#
loop_
_entity_poly.entity_id
_entity_poly.type
_entity_poly.pdbx_seq_one_letter_code
_entity_poly.pdbx_strand_id
1 'polypeptide(L)'
;MIEANINYSEYTEPTALMKEASSLLFRIPVFLSHPSRLNSVQQMFVDAIIMQIREALLFPRTLPISEQYPETPLTNIRRMILSSYGMVALNLRQRNVSFIENNLNQPLVGTTWEGSPFAQIEPAMAYQYGLPLLLIRETGVEQNGIWSFGIGPFLLLEWDSTVPDPITSFFSKNDWKSIFQNWVGQVRNGYYIQTEPPYQYSCSKQLDS
;
A
#
# COMPACT_ATOMS: atom_id res chain seq x y z
N MET A 1 -64.00 32.60 -0.92
CA MET A 1 -62.75 32.41 -1.69
C MET A 1 -61.65 32.16 -0.69
N ILE A 2 -61.11 30.95 -0.64
CA ILE A 2 -59.93 30.60 0.14
C ILE A 2 -58.97 29.99 -0.88
N GLU A 3 -57.99 30.77 -1.32
CA GLU A 3 -56.86 30.25 -2.08
C GLU A 3 -55.91 29.57 -1.09
N ALA A 4 -55.81 28.25 -1.18
CA ALA A 4 -54.77 27.50 -0.50
C ALA A 4 -53.46 27.73 -1.27
N ASN A 5 -52.58 28.55 -0.71
CA ASN A 5 -51.18 28.64 -1.12
C ASN A 5 -50.49 27.31 -0.79
N ILE A 6 -50.42 26.41 -1.77
CA ILE A 6 -49.60 25.21 -1.69
C ILE A 6 -48.16 25.64 -1.96
N ASN A 7 -47.37 25.72 -0.88
CA ASN A 7 -45.92 25.94 -0.94
C ASN A 7 -45.28 24.80 -1.75
N TYR A 8 -44.70 25.12 -2.90
CA TYR A 8 -43.92 24.18 -3.69
C TYR A 8 -42.65 23.79 -2.92
N SER A 9 -42.64 22.54 -2.44
CA SER A 9 -41.52 21.73 -1.95
C SER A 9 -40.28 22.48 -1.41
N GLU A 10 -40.14 22.55 -0.09
CA GLU A 10 -38.84 22.69 0.55
C GLU A 10 -38.03 21.41 0.31
N TYR A 11 -37.18 21.41 -0.72
CA TYR A 11 -36.20 20.34 -0.88
C TYR A 11 -35.18 20.45 0.26
N THR A 12 -35.01 19.36 1.01
CA THR A 12 -33.99 19.29 2.06
C THR A 12 -32.64 18.98 1.42
N GLU A 13 -31.66 19.84 1.66
CA GLU A 13 -30.28 19.61 1.23
C GLU A 13 -29.74 18.26 1.72
N PRO A 14 -28.95 17.53 0.91
CA PRO A 14 -28.32 16.30 1.34
C PRO A 14 -27.44 16.53 2.57
N THR A 15 -27.53 15.62 3.54
CA THR A 15 -26.74 15.68 4.77
C THR A 15 -25.24 15.56 4.48
N ALA A 16 -24.38 15.94 5.42
CA ALA A 16 -22.94 15.76 5.30
C ALA A 16 -22.57 14.29 5.05
N LEU A 17 -23.25 13.35 5.72
CA LEU A 17 -23.05 11.91 5.51
C LEU A 17 -23.48 11.46 4.11
N MET A 18 -24.58 12.01 3.57
CA MET A 18 -24.99 11.74 2.20
C MET A 18 -24.01 12.32 1.19
N LYS A 19 -23.45 13.51 1.45
CA LYS A 19 -22.43 14.16 0.60
C LYS A 19 -21.08 13.43 0.66
N GLU A 20 -20.72 12.87 1.81
CA GLU A 20 -19.53 12.02 1.97
C GLU A 20 -19.72 10.68 1.26
N ALA A 21 -20.84 10.01 1.47
CA ALA A 21 -21.15 8.72 0.84
C ALA A 21 -21.35 8.83 -0.68
N SER A 22 -21.83 9.97 -1.18
CA SER A 22 -21.99 10.24 -2.61
C SER A 22 -20.75 10.84 -3.26
N SER A 23 -19.66 11.02 -2.49
CA SER A 23 -18.41 11.53 -3.01
C SER A 23 -17.92 10.66 -4.17
N LEU A 24 -17.85 11.26 -5.36
CA LEU A 24 -17.30 10.64 -6.57
C LEU A 24 -15.77 10.47 -6.50
N LEU A 25 -15.12 10.87 -5.40
CA LEU A 25 -13.75 10.46 -5.10
C LEU A 25 -13.73 8.96 -4.80
N PHE A 26 -13.96 8.17 -5.85
CA PHE A 26 -13.81 6.74 -5.82
C PHE A 26 -12.33 6.44 -5.66
N ARG A 27 -11.95 5.96 -4.48
CA ARG A 27 -10.57 5.66 -4.17
C ARG A 27 -10.38 4.15 -4.21
N ILE A 28 -9.57 3.69 -5.16
CA ILE A 28 -9.26 2.26 -5.33
C ILE A 28 -8.51 1.78 -4.09
N PRO A 29 -9.00 0.75 -3.38
CA PRO A 29 -8.33 0.23 -2.19
C PRO A 29 -6.98 -0.38 -2.49
N VAL A 30 -5.96 0.00 -1.72
CA VAL A 30 -4.61 -0.57 -1.77
C VAL A 30 -4.15 -0.93 -0.35
N PHE A 31 -3.38 -2.01 -0.23
CA PHE A 31 -2.81 -2.42 1.04
C PHE A 31 -1.47 -1.73 1.27
N LEU A 32 -1.35 -0.96 2.35
CA LEU A 32 -0.09 -0.43 2.85
C LEU A 32 0.37 -1.29 4.03
N SER A 33 1.37 -2.14 3.79
CA SER A 33 2.06 -2.93 4.81
C SER A 33 3.20 -2.12 5.39
N HIS A 34 3.23 -1.99 6.72
CA HIS A 34 4.32 -1.39 7.46
C HIS A 34 4.43 -2.03 8.86
N PRO A 35 5.59 -1.96 9.53
CA PRO A 35 5.72 -2.43 10.90
C PRO A 35 4.82 -1.65 11.85
N SER A 36 4.28 -2.32 12.88
CA SER A 36 3.40 -1.68 13.87
C SER A 36 4.15 -0.75 14.83
N ARG A 37 5.47 -0.95 15.00
CA ARG A 37 6.32 -0.14 15.88
C ARG A 37 7.25 0.70 15.03
N LEU A 38 7.05 2.02 15.07
CA LEU A 38 7.80 2.99 14.28
C LEU A 38 8.43 4.01 15.22
N ASN A 39 9.66 4.43 14.91
CA ASN A 39 10.20 5.66 15.49
C ASN A 39 9.60 6.90 14.80
N SER A 40 9.89 8.10 15.32
CA SER A 40 9.31 9.35 14.80
C SER A 40 9.61 9.60 13.31
N VAL A 41 10.84 9.33 12.85
CA VAL A 41 11.24 9.52 11.45
C VAL A 41 10.54 8.52 10.54
N GLN A 42 10.43 7.26 10.97
CA GLN A 42 9.68 6.23 10.25
C GLN A 42 8.18 6.56 10.20
N GLN A 43 7.60 7.07 11.28
CA GLN A 43 6.20 7.51 11.30
C GLN A 43 5.97 8.62 10.27
N MET A 44 6.83 9.64 10.23
CA MET A 44 6.75 10.71 9.23
C MET A 44 6.86 10.18 7.80
N PHE A 45 7.71 9.17 7.58
CA PHE A 45 7.85 8.54 6.27
C PHE A 45 6.59 7.76 5.87
N VAL A 46 6.01 6.99 6.78
CA VAL A 46 4.74 6.28 6.55
C VAL A 46 3.61 7.27 6.27
N ASP A 47 3.51 8.35 7.04
CA ASP A 47 2.52 9.41 6.83
C ASP A 47 2.68 10.05 5.44
N ALA A 48 3.92 10.30 5.01
CA ALA A 48 4.21 10.82 3.68
C ALA A 48 3.81 9.85 2.56
N ILE A 49 4.06 8.54 2.71
CA ILE A 49 3.58 7.52 1.77
C ILE A 49 2.05 7.52 1.71
N ILE A 50 1.35 7.58 2.85
CA ILE A 50 -0.11 7.68 2.90
C ILE A 50 -0.61 8.91 2.14
N MET A 51 0.04 10.08 2.32
CA MET A 51 -0.30 11.29 1.59
C MET A 51 -0.14 11.11 0.09
N GLN A 52 0.99 10.55 -0.38
CA GLN A 52 1.22 10.30 -1.81
C GLN A 52 0.18 9.36 -2.43
N ILE A 53 -0.18 8.27 -1.73
CA ILE A 53 -1.23 7.34 -2.18
C ILE A 53 -2.58 8.06 -2.30
N ARG A 54 -2.92 8.92 -1.33
CA ARG A 54 -4.17 9.70 -1.35
C ARG A 54 -4.19 10.76 -2.46
N GLU A 55 -3.08 11.44 -2.70
CA GLU A 55 -2.91 12.40 -3.81
C GLU A 55 -3.08 11.72 -5.17
N ALA A 56 -2.70 10.45 -5.29
CA ALA A 56 -2.97 9.61 -6.46
C ALA A 56 -4.43 9.11 -6.55
N LEU A 57 -5.33 9.58 -5.67
CA LEU A 57 -6.73 9.17 -5.58
C LEU A 57 -6.92 7.68 -5.27
N LEU A 58 -5.99 7.08 -4.53
CA LEU A 58 -6.10 5.71 -4.03
C LEU A 58 -6.46 5.70 -2.53
N PHE A 59 -6.96 4.57 -2.03
CA PHE A 59 -7.37 4.41 -0.63
C PHE A 59 -6.40 3.49 0.11
N PRO A 60 -5.41 4.02 0.84
CA PRO A 60 -4.51 3.20 1.62
C PRO A 60 -5.24 2.58 2.81
N ARG A 61 -5.10 1.27 2.97
CA ARG A 61 -5.56 0.53 4.15
C ARG A 61 -4.37 -0.15 4.79
N THR A 62 -4.33 -0.11 6.12
CA THR A 62 -3.34 -0.84 6.93
C THR A 62 -4.08 -1.76 7.90
N LEU A 63 -3.39 -2.76 8.43
CA LEU A 63 -3.95 -3.58 9.50
C LEU A 63 -3.90 -2.80 10.82
N PRO A 64 -4.98 -2.74 11.62
CA PRO A 64 -4.95 -2.09 12.93
C PRO A 64 -3.84 -2.61 13.84
N ILE A 65 -3.32 -1.69 14.63
CA ILE A 65 -2.19 -1.88 15.56
C ILE A 65 -2.60 -2.70 16.80
N SER A 66 -3.91 -2.80 17.11
CA SER A 66 -4.42 -3.48 18.31
C SER A 66 -4.84 -4.93 18.05
N GLU A 67 -4.27 -5.84 18.85
CA GLU A 67 -4.55 -7.27 18.91
C GLU A 67 -5.93 -7.58 19.49
N GLN A 68 -6.99 -7.44 18.69
CA GLN A 68 -8.26 -8.14 18.98
C GLN A 68 -9.04 -8.28 17.69
N TYR A 69 -8.62 -9.24 16.87
CA TYR A 69 -9.45 -9.73 15.79
C TYR A 69 -10.25 -10.94 16.27
N PRO A 70 -11.49 -11.12 15.81
CA PRO A 70 -12.15 -12.42 15.90
C PRO A 70 -11.45 -13.50 15.05
N GLU A 71 -10.47 -13.11 14.23
CA GLU A 71 -9.87 -13.90 13.15
C GLU A 71 -8.34 -13.92 13.25
N THR A 72 -7.71 -14.98 12.73
CA THR A 72 -6.24 -15.11 12.79
C THR A 72 -5.52 -14.04 11.95
N PRO A 73 -4.28 -13.65 12.30
CA PRO A 73 -3.51 -12.66 11.54
C PRO A 73 -3.41 -12.96 10.04
N LEU A 74 -3.15 -14.21 9.65
CA LEU A 74 -3.05 -14.60 8.24
C LEU A 74 -4.40 -14.52 7.51
N THR A 75 -5.52 -14.78 8.19
CA THR A 75 -6.86 -14.57 7.63
C THR A 75 -7.09 -13.08 7.32
N ASN A 76 -6.69 -12.19 8.21
CA ASN A 76 -6.83 -10.74 8.02
C ASN A 76 -5.95 -10.23 6.88
N ILE A 77 -4.69 -10.68 6.82
CA ILE A 77 -3.78 -10.37 5.69
C ILE A 77 -4.42 -10.82 4.37
N ARG A 78 -4.91 -12.07 4.31
CA ARG A 78 -5.58 -12.59 3.11
C ARG A 78 -6.78 -11.72 2.72
N ARG A 79 -7.65 -11.36 3.66
CA ARG A 79 -8.83 -10.51 3.38
C ARG A 79 -8.44 -9.09 2.94
N MET A 80 -7.38 -8.53 3.52
CA MET A 80 -6.84 -7.24 3.08
C MET A 80 -6.34 -7.32 1.64
N ILE A 81 -5.63 -8.38 1.28
CA ILE A 81 -5.16 -8.64 -0.09
C ILE A 81 -6.36 -8.82 -1.05
N LEU A 82 -7.31 -9.69 -0.72
CA LEU A 82 -8.48 -10.00 -1.56
C LEU A 82 -9.40 -8.79 -1.82
N SER A 83 -9.33 -7.77 -0.97
CA SER A 83 -10.14 -6.57 -1.12
C SER A 83 -9.35 -5.39 -1.70
N SER A 84 -8.06 -5.56 -2.02
CA SER A 84 -7.15 -4.53 -2.53
C SER A 84 -6.81 -4.78 -4.00
N TYR A 85 -6.40 -3.73 -4.71
CA TYR A 85 -5.99 -3.78 -6.12
C TYR A 85 -4.51 -3.46 -6.32
N GLY A 86 -3.78 -3.28 -5.22
CA GLY A 86 -2.35 -3.04 -5.19
C GLY A 86 -1.82 -3.12 -3.79
N MET A 87 -0.50 -3.25 -3.69
CA MET A 87 0.20 -3.26 -2.41
C MET A 87 1.44 -2.38 -2.43
N VAL A 88 1.60 -1.61 -1.35
CA VAL A 88 2.86 -0.99 -0.96
C VAL A 88 3.36 -1.70 0.29
N ALA A 89 4.60 -2.16 0.29
CA ALA A 89 5.22 -2.79 1.45
C ALA A 89 6.45 -2.02 1.89
N LEU A 90 6.55 -1.78 3.19
CA LEU A 90 7.67 -1.09 3.83
C LEU A 90 8.46 -2.05 4.72
N ASN A 91 9.72 -2.30 4.37
CA ASN A 91 10.64 -3.07 5.21
C ASN A 91 11.60 -2.13 5.92
N LEU A 92 11.17 -1.66 7.09
CA LEU A 92 11.87 -0.66 7.89
C LEU A 92 12.75 -1.32 8.96
N ARG A 93 13.77 -0.61 9.44
CA ARG A 93 14.64 -1.07 10.53
C ARG A 93 13.81 -1.30 11.79
N GLN A 94 13.86 -2.51 12.34
CA GLN A 94 13.15 -2.87 13.58
C GLN A 94 14.11 -3.35 14.66
N ARG A 95 15.10 -4.18 14.31
CA ARG A 95 16.07 -4.73 15.26
C ARG A 95 17.47 -4.69 14.68
N ASN A 96 18.45 -4.20 15.44
CA ASN A 96 19.86 -4.34 15.08
C ASN A 96 20.40 -5.59 15.75
N VAL A 97 20.87 -6.54 14.95
CA VAL A 97 21.34 -7.85 15.42
C VAL A 97 22.82 -8.01 15.09
N SER A 98 23.56 -8.68 15.98
CA SER A 98 24.95 -9.07 15.75
C SER A 98 25.01 -10.54 15.34
N PHE A 99 25.81 -10.85 14.33
CA PHE A 99 26.05 -12.24 13.94
C PHE A 99 27.03 -12.88 14.93
N ILE A 100 26.76 -14.14 15.27
CA ILE A 100 27.60 -14.92 16.19
C ILE A 100 28.25 -16.05 15.41
N GLU A 101 27.44 -16.88 14.74
CA GLU A 101 27.88 -18.03 13.96
C GLU A 101 26.87 -18.37 12.86
N ASN A 102 27.30 -19.15 11.86
CA ASN A 102 26.42 -19.73 10.85
C ASN A 102 26.02 -21.18 11.19
N ASN A 103 25.15 -21.77 10.36
CA ASN A 103 24.69 -23.16 10.51
C ASN A 103 25.79 -24.23 10.32
N LEU A 104 27.03 -23.83 10.02
CA LEU A 104 28.22 -24.68 9.96
C LEU A 104 29.14 -24.47 11.18
N ASN A 105 28.66 -23.79 12.23
CA ASN A 105 29.41 -23.40 13.42
C ASN A 105 30.64 -22.53 13.12
N GLN A 106 30.62 -21.78 12.02
CA GLN A 106 31.69 -20.84 11.68
C GLN A 106 31.36 -19.48 12.29
N PRO A 107 32.31 -18.84 13.00
CA PRO A 107 32.07 -17.53 13.59
C PRO A 107 31.80 -16.50 12.51
N LEU A 108 30.82 -15.65 12.76
CA LEU A 108 30.49 -14.52 11.90
C LEU A 108 30.81 -13.20 12.63
N VAL A 109 31.21 -12.20 11.87
CA VAL A 109 31.47 -10.85 12.40
C VAL A 109 30.65 -9.86 11.61
N GLY A 110 29.89 -9.03 12.31
CA GLY A 110 29.10 -7.96 11.72
C GLY A 110 27.75 -7.78 12.40
N THR A 111 27.05 -6.74 11.97
CA THR A 111 25.69 -6.44 12.41
C THR A 111 24.80 -6.16 11.22
N THR A 112 23.51 -6.44 11.33
CA THR A 112 22.52 -6.07 10.32
C THR A 112 21.26 -5.53 10.97
N TRP A 113 20.51 -4.72 10.23
CA TRP A 113 19.14 -4.43 10.63
C TRP A 113 18.21 -5.49 10.09
N GLU A 114 17.33 -6.00 10.93
CA GLU A 114 16.19 -6.80 10.53
C GLU A 114 14.93 -5.95 10.54
N GLY A 115 14.04 -6.22 9.59
CA GLY A 115 12.68 -5.69 9.60
C GLY A 115 11.68 -6.65 10.23
N SER A 116 10.39 -6.40 10.00
CA SER A 116 9.32 -7.26 10.48
C SER A 116 9.26 -8.56 9.66
N PRO A 117 9.07 -9.74 10.28
CA PRO A 117 8.77 -10.97 9.53
C PRO A 117 7.56 -10.85 8.59
N PHE A 118 6.56 -10.04 8.97
CA PHE A 118 5.39 -9.79 8.12
C PHE A 118 5.73 -8.99 6.85
N ALA A 119 6.81 -8.20 6.85
CA ALA A 119 7.30 -7.53 5.65
C ALA A 119 7.83 -8.52 4.60
N GLN A 120 8.03 -9.80 4.94
CA GLN A 120 8.26 -10.87 3.96
C GLN A 120 6.93 -11.52 3.54
N ILE A 121 6.09 -11.87 4.52
CA ILE A 121 4.87 -12.67 4.32
C ILE A 121 3.84 -11.93 3.48
N GLU A 122 3.51 -10.69 3.85
CA GLU A 122 2.42 -9.93 3.25
C GLU A 122 2.67 -9.63 1.76
N PRO A 123 3.83 -9.09 1.33
CA PRO A 123 4.09 -8.89 -0.09
C PRO A 123 4.25 -10.22 -0.85
N ALA A 124 4.73 -11.30 -0.22
CA ALA A 124 4.79 -12.61 -0.88
C ALA A 124 3.38 -13.17 -1.15
N MET A 125 2.46 -13.02 -0.19
CA MET A 125 1.05 -13.39 -0.38
C MET A 125 0.38 -12.52 -1.45
N ALA A 126 0.67 -11.22 -1.47
CA ALA A 126 0.12 -10.31 -2.47
C ALA A 126 0.66 -10.60 -3.87
N TYR A 127 1.95 -10.94 -4.01
CA TYR A 127 2.53 -11.43 -5.27
C TYR A 127 1.82 -12.70 -5.74
N GLN A 128 1.65 -13.68 -4.84
CA GLN A 128 1.00 -14.95 -5.19
C GLN A 128 -0.47 -14.75 -5.61
N TYR A 129 -1.15 -13.74 -5.07
CA TYR A 129 -2.50 -13.36 -5.49
C TYR A 129 -2.51 -12.59 -6.83
N GLY A 130 -1.40 -11.96 -7.21
CA GLY A 130 -1.26 -11.20 -8.46
C GLY A 130 -1.45 -9.69 -8.32
N LEU A 131 -1.29 -9.12 -7.12
CA LEU A 131 -1.34 -7.66 -6.97
C LEU A 131 -0.07 -7.00 -7.52
N PRO A 132 -0.17 -5.80 -8.11
CA PRO A 132 0.98 -4.96 -8.38
C PRO A 132 1.65 -4.53 -7.07
N LEU A 133 2.96 -4.73 -6.98
CA LEU A 133 3.76 -4.46 -5.77
C LEU A 133 4.66 -3.24 -5.94
N LEU A 134 4.66 -2.39 -4.93
CA LEU A 134 5.64 -1.34 -4.70
C LEU A 134 6.39 -1.63 -3.40
N LEU A 135 7.68 -1.93 -3.50
CA LEU A 135 8.50 -2.36 -2.38
C LEU A 135 9.46 -1.23 -2.00
N ILE A 136 9.46 -0.81 -0.74
CA ILE A 136 10.42 0.17 -0.23
C ILE A 136 11.13 -0.43 0.99
N ARG A 137 12.45 -0.49 0.93
CA ARG A 137 13.30 -0.99 2.01
C ARG A 137 14.08 0.15 2.64
N GLU A 138 14.16 0.18 3.97
CA GLU A 138 15.06 1.09 4.66
C GLU A 138 16.51 0.61 4.51
N THR A 139 17.42 1.50 4.13
CA THR A 139 18.84 1.17 3.90
C THR A 139 19.43 0.43 5.09
N GLY A 140 20.21 -0.63 4.84
CA GLY A 140 20.83 -1.44 5.89
C GLY A 140 19.95 -2.51 6.52
N VAL A 141 18.63 -2.53 6.24
CA VAL A 141 17.79 -3.72 6.53
C VAL A 141 18.27 -4.88 5.66
N GLU A 142 18.33 -6.10 6.15
CA GLU A 142 18.82 -7.24 5.37
C GLU A 142 18.08 -7.38 4.03
N GLN A 143 18.84 -7.67 2.98
CA GLN A 143 18.31 -7.81 1.63
C GLN A 143 18.14 -9.30 1.27
N ASN A 144 17.05 -9.89 1.74
CA ASN A 144 16.73 -11.30 1.54
C ASN A 144 15.25 -11.53 1.21
N GLY A 145 14.92 -12.77 0.82
CA GLY A 145 13.54 -13.15 0.49
C GLY A 145 12.99 -12.25 -0.61
N ILE A 146 11.78 -11.72 -0.43
CA ILE A 146 11.12 -10.86 -1.42
C ILE A 146 11.87 -9.53 -1.70
N TRP A 147 12.81 -9.17 -0.83
CA TRP A 147 13.62 -7.95 -0.93
C TRP A 147 14.92 -8.14 -1.72
N SER A 148 15.24 -9.37 -2.13
CA SER A 148 16.41 -9.66 -2.97
C SER A 148 16.28 -9.05 -4.37
N PHE A 149 17.40 -8.62 -4.96
CA PHE A 149 17.40 -8.21 -6.37
C PHE A 149 17.18 -9.42 -7.30
N GLY A 150 16.41 -9.23 -8.37
CA GLY A 150 16.31 -10.19 -9.48
C GLY A 150 15.42 -11.42 -9.24
N ILE A 151 14.77 -11.55 -8.08
CA ILE A 151 13.89 -12.70 -7.79
C ILE A 151 12.46 -12.54 -8.31
N GLY A 152 12.07 -11.34 -8.71
CA GLY A 152 10.76 -11.06 -9.25
C GLY A 152 10.76 -9.72 -9.99
N PRO A 153 9.70 -9.42 -10.74
CA PRO A 153 9.58 -8.18 -11.52
C PRO A 153 9.21 -6.98 -10.62
N PHE A 154 9.80 -6.89 -9.43
CA PHE A 154 9.42 -5.93 -8.40
C PHE A 154 10.06 -4.56 -8.63
N LEU A 155 9.31 -3.52 -8.31
CA LEU A 155 9.83 -2.17 -8.20
C LEU A 155 10.33 -1.97 -6.75
N LEU A 156 11.64 -2.17 -6.54
CA LEU A 156 12.29 -2.03 -5.24
C LEU A 156 13.00 -0.67 -5.13
N LEU A 157 12.57 0.13 -4.15
CA LEU A 157 13.17 1.41 -3.80
C LEU A 157 13.90 1.30 -2.45
N GLU A 158 14.92 2.13 -2.29
CA GLU A 158 15.63 2.28 -1.01
C GLU A 158 15.42 3.67 -0.41
N TRP A 159 15.11 3.67 0.87
CA TRP A 159 14.96 4.86 1.70
C TRP A 159 16.02 4.87 2.80
N ASP A 160 16.80 5.96 2.88
CA ASP A 160 17.78 6.14 3.95
C ASP A 160 17.22 7.09 5.00
N SER A 161 16.95 6.57 6.20
CA SER A 161 16.43 7.35 7.33
C SER A 161 17.49 8.22 8.01
N THR A 162 18.76 8.09 7.64
CA THR A 162 19.89 8.72 8.34
C THR A 162 20.42 9.97 7.65
N VAL A 163 20.01 10.23 6.42
CA VAL A 163 20.42 11.43 5.69
C VAL A 163 19.71 12.68 6.23
N PRO A 164 20.28 13.88 6.04
CA PRO A 164 19.57 15.13 6.29
C PRO A 164 18.27 15.21 5.46
N ASP A 165 17.17 15.60 6.10
CA ASP A 165 15.84 15.67 5.51
C ASP A 165 15.45 14.39 4.71
N PRO A 166 15.29 13.24 5.40
CA PRO A 166 15.14 11.94 4.75
C PRO A 166 13.82 11.76 4.01
N ILE A 167 12.79 12.56 4.33
CA ILE A 167 11.49 12.53 3.67
C ILE A 167 11.61 13.23 2.30
N THR A 168 11.99 14.51 2.29
CA THR A 168 12.11 15.29 1.04
C THR A 168 13.14 14.66 0.09
N SER A 169 14.26 14.17 0.65
CA SER A 169 15.31 13.52 -0.11
C SER A 169 14.83 12.26 -0.85
N PHE A 170 13.84 11.54 -0.31
CA PHE A 170 13.25 10.37 -0.98
C PHE A 170 12.25 10.77 -2.07
N PHE A 171 11.29 11.63 -1.75
CA PHE A 171 10.20 11.98 -2.68
C PHE A 171 10.65 12.89 -3.83
N SER A 172 11.81 13.53 -3.72
CA SER A 172 12.40 14.30 -4.82
C SER A 172 13.03 13.44 -5.92
N LYS A 173 13.39 12.18 -5.62
CA LYS A 173 14.08 11.30 -6.56
C LYS A 173 13.21 10.96 -7.79
N ASN A 174 13.87 10.83 -8.93
CA ASN A 174 13.19 10.49 -10.20
C ASN A 174 12.73 9.04 -10.24
N ASP A 175 13.47 8.13 -9.61
CA ASP A 175 13.10 6.71 -9.50
C ASP A 175 11.76 6.56 -8.76
N TRP A 176 11.60 7.20 -7.60
CA TRP A 176 10.32 7.27 -6.87
C TRP A 176 9.19 7.73 -7.78
N LYS A 177 9.34 8.89 -8.44
CA LYS A 177 8.28 9.46 -9.30
C LYS A 177 7.87 8.50 -10.40
N SER A 178 8.83 7.93 -11.11
CA SER A 178 8.56 7.00 -12.21
C SER A 178 7.91 5.70 -11.73
N ILE A 179 8.49 5.10 -10.69
CA ILE A 179 8.03 3.82 -10.13
C ILE A 179 6.63 3.94 -9.52
N PHE A 180 6.40 5.00 -8.75
CA PHE A 180 5.11 5.25 -8.12
C PHE A 180 4.01 5.46 -9.17
N GLN A 181 4.24 6.27 -10.20
CA GLN A 181 3.25 6.50 -11.26
C GLN A 181 2.97 5.23 -12.08
N ASN A 182 4.00 4.43 -12.36
CA ASN A 182 3.81 3.14 -13.03
C ASN A 182 2.95 2.19 -12.18
N TRP A 183 3.27 2.05 -10.90
CA TRP A 183 2.49 1.24 -9.96
C TRP A 183 1.03 1.73 -9.87
N VAL A 184 0.80 3.05 -9.77
CA VAL A 184 -0.57 3.62 -9.79
C VAL A 184 -1.32 3.22 -11.07
N GLY A 185 -0.66 3.23 -12.23
CA GLY A 185 -1.24 2.77 -13.49
C GLY A 185 -1.64 1.29 -13.45
N GLN A 186 -0.77 0.42 -12.91
CA GLN A 186 -1.06 -1.00 -12.74
C GLN A 186 -2.26 -1.24 -11.80
N VAL A 187 -2.33 -0.50 -10.68
CA VAL A 187 -3.45 -0.58 -9.73
C VAL A 187 -4.78 -0.23 -10.40
N ARG A 188 -4.81 0.87 -11.17
CA ARG A 188 -6.01 1.28 -11.89
C ARG A 188 -6.44 0.25 -12.94
N ASN A 189 -5.49 -0.27 -13.71
CA ASN A 189 -5.77 -1.32 -14.70
C ASN A 189 -6.33 -2.58 -14.02
N GLY A 190 -5.71 -3.03 -12.93
CA GLY A 190 -6.18 -4.18 -12.16
C GLY A 190 -7.59 -3.98 -11.62
N TYR A 191 -7.89 -2.79 -11.11
CA TYR A 191 -9.24 -2.41 -10.68
C TYR A 191 -10.26 -2.49 -11.82
N TYR A 192 -10.00 -1.84 -12.97
CA TYR A 192 -10.94 -1.87 -14.09
C TYR A 192 -11.18 -3.30 -14.57
N ILE A 193 -10.12 -4.07 -14.84
CA ILE A 193 -10.24 -5.46 -15.33
C ILE A 193 -11.10 -6.32 -14.39
N GLN A 194 -10.93 -6.19 -13.07
CA GLN A 194 -11.63 -7.02 -12.09
C GLN A 194 -13.06 -6.56 -11.80
N THR A 195 -13.41 -5.32 -12.15
CA THR A 195 -14.73 -4.73 -11.87
C THR A 195 -15.60 -4.55 -13.10
N GLU A 196 -15.06 -4.71 -14.30
CA GLU A 196 -15.86 -4.78 -15.52
C GLU A 196 -16.84 -5.97 -15.47
N PRO A 197 -18.06 -5.82 -16.01
CA PRO A 197 -18.99 -6.92 -16.06
C PRO A 197 -18.41 -8.06 -16.92
N PRO A 198 -18.63 -9.33 -16.51
CA PRO A 198 -18.18 -10.47 -17.30
C PRO A 198 -18.87 -10.57 -18.66
N TYR A 199 -20.02 -9.91 -18.82
CA TYR A 199 -20.79 -9.86 -20.06
C TYR A 199 -20.89 -8.41 -20.55
N GLN A 200 -20.35 -8.14 -21.73
CA GLN A 200 -20.51 -6.87 -22.43
C GLN A 200 -21.72 -6.96 -23.37
N TYR A 201 -22.74 -6.13 -23.11
CA TYR A 201 -23.94 -6.06 -23.95
C TYR A 201 -23.74 -5.21 -25.22
N SER A 202 -22.54 -4.66 -25.42
CA SER A 202 -22.14 -3.90 -26.60
C SER A 202 -20.75 -4.34 -27.07
N CYS A 203 -20.56 -4.46 -28.38
CA CYS A 203 -19.25 -4.73 -28.98
C CYS A 203 -18.47 -3.43 -29.13
N SER A 204 -17.46 -3.20 -28.30
CA SER A 204 -16.38 -2.27 -28.62
C SER A 204 -15.30 -3.06 -29.37
N LYS A 205 -14.89 -2.58 -30.56
CA LYS A 205 -13.77 -3.18 -31.27
C LYS A 205 -12.53 -3.05 -30.39
N GLN A 206 -12.05 -4.16 -29.82
CA GLN A 206 -10.68 -4.23 -29.33
C GLN A 206 -9.78 -4.01 -30.56
N LEU A 207 -9.05 -2.91 -30.56
CA LEU A 207 -7.93 -2.72 -31.48
C LEU A 207 -6.81 -3.61 -30.93
N ASP A 208 -6.58 -4.74 -31.58
CA ASP A 208 -5.38 -5.54 -31.37
C ASP A 208 -4.18 -4.66 -31.73
N SER A 209 -3.40 -4.25 -30.73
CA SER A 209 -2.11 -3.58 -30.87
C SER A 209 -1.00 -4.41 -30.25
#